data_AF-A0A1G7KVL9-F1
#
_entry.id   AF-A0A1G7KVL9-F1
#
_cell.length_a   1.000
_cell.length_b   1.000
_cell.length_c   1.000
_cell.angle_alpha   90.00
_cell.angle_beta   90.00
_cell.angle_gamma   90.00
#
_symmetry.space_group_name_H-M   'P 1'
#
loop_
_entity.id
_entity.type
_entity.pdbx_description
1 polymer ?
#
loop_
_entity_poly.entity_id
_entity_poly.type
_entity_poly.pdbx_seq_one_letter_code
_entity_poly.pdbx_strand_id
1 'polypeptide(L)'
;MKIFNIVFVVLFIIFAGLQYNDPDPYIWVPIYMYSAVFCYLAARQKFYPVGYGVGIAIYLTYATYKIFDRNGLIDWFEVHHAESLVETMKAEKPWIEEVREFFGLLICVAVLGANWVYSVRLKKRL
;
A
#
# COMPACT_ATOMS: atom_id res chain seq x y z
N MET A 1 6.13 -8.53 -16.41
CA MET A 1 5.97 -7.34 -15.54
C MET A 1 5.25 -6.15 -16.17
N LYS A 2 5.20 -5.98 -17.51
CA LYS A 2 4.53 -4.79 -18.09
C LYS A 2 3.03 -4.71 -17.76
N ILE A 3 2.26 -5.74 -18.11
CA ILE A 3 0.80 -5.79 -17.87
C ILE A 3 0.50 -5.66 -16.37
N PHE A 4 1.19 -6.44 -15.53
CA PHE A 4 1.11 -6.35 -14.07
C PHE A 4 1.24 -4.89 -13.58
N ASN A 5 2.29 -4.19 -14.01
CA ASN A 5 2.52 -2.82 -13.58
C ASN A 5 1.47 -1.83 -14.11
N ILE A 6 0.98 -2.01 -15.34
CA ILE A 6 -0.09 -1.14 -15.88
C ILE A 6 -1.37 -1.28 -15.06
N VAL A 7 -1.75 -2.52 -14.71
CA VAL A 7 -2.91 -2.79 -13.84
C VAL A 7 -2.74 -2.07 -12.50
N PHE A 8 -1.57 -2.20 -11.86
CA PHE A 8 -1.32 -1.55 -10.56
C PHE A 8 -1.21 -0.03 -10.64
N VAL A 9 -0.76 0.55 -11.75
CA VAL A 9 -0.83 2.01 -11.97
C VAL A 9 -2.27 2.47 -11.90
N VAL A 10 -3.17 1.83 -12.66
CA VAL A 10 -4.59 2.20 -12.70
C VAL A 10 -5.21 2.03 -11.32
N LEU A 11 -4.96 0.90 -10.66
CA LEU A 11 -5.50 0.64 -9.32
C LEU A 11 -5.02 1.67 -8.29
N PHE A 12 -3.73 2.00 -8.24
CA PHE A 12 -3.23 2.99 -7.28
C PHE A 12 -3.72 4.40 -7.55
N ILE A 13 -3.94 4.78 -8.82
CA ILE A 13 -4.57 6.07 -9.15
C ILE A 13 -6.02 6.09 -8.65
N ILE A 14 -6.76 4.98 -8.83
CA ILE A 14 -8.13 4.87 -8.31
C ILE A 14 -8.11 4.96 -6.78
N PHE A 15 -7.22 4.25 -6.09
CA PHE A 15 -7.11 4.29 -4.63
C PHE A 15 -6.74 5.69 -4.11
N ALA A 16 -5.81 6.37 -4.77
CA ALA A 16 -5.51 7.77 -4.46
C ALA A 16 -6.75 8.67 -4.65
N GLY A 17 -7.54 8.43 -5.71
CA GLY A 17 -8.79 9.15 -5.95
C GLY A 17 -9.85 8.91 -4.86
N LEU A 18 -9.97 7.67 -4.38
CA LEU A 18 -10.93 7.30 -3.33
C LEU A 18 -10.60 7.94 -1.98
N GLN A 19 -9.31 8.13 -1.68
CA GLN A 19 -8.87 8.69 -0.41
C GLN A 19 -9.24 10.17 -0.20
N TYR A 20 -9.61 10.90 -1.25
CA TYR A 20 -10.12 12.27 -1.06
C TYR A 20 -11.41 12.34 -0.23
N ASN A 21 -12.07 11.19 0.01
CA ASN A 21 -13.24 11.09 0.89
C ASN A 21 -12.87 10.84 2.36
N ASP A 22 -11.60 10.54 2.66
CA ASP A 22 -11.10 10.20 3.99
C ASP A 22 -10.50 11.46 4.67
N PRO A 23 -10.35 11.49 6.01
CA PRO A 23 -9.90 12.67 6.75
C PRO A 23 -8.40 13.03 6.54
N ASP A 24 -7.57 12.10 6.08
CA ASP A 24 -6.11 12.25 5.96
C ASP A 24 -5.54 12.01 4.53
N PRO A 25 -6.15 12.60 3.47
CA PRO A 25 -5.77 12.33 2.08
C PRO A 25 -4.33 12.72 1.77
N TYR A 26 -3.77 13.69 2.51
CA TYR A 26 -2.42 14.19 2.33
C TYR A 26 -1.33 13.16 2.61
N ILE A 27 -1.61 12.09 3.37
CA ILE A 27 -0.65 11.03 3.68
C ILE A 27 -0.75 9.93 2.63
N TRP A 28 -1.97 9.48 2.37
CA TRP A 28 -2.27 8.31 1.54
C TRP A 28 -2.20 8.56 0.04
N VAL A 29 -2.60 9.75 -0.43
CA VAL A 29 -2.45 10.10 -1.85
C VAL A 29 -0.97 10.01 -2.28
N PRO A 30 0.00 10.60 -1.55
CA PRO A 30 1.42 10.39 -1.84
C PRO A 30 1.88 8.93 -1.82
N ILE A 31 1.40 8.11 -0.88
CA ILE A 31 1.76 6.68 -0.78
C ILE A 31 1.31 5.92 -2.03
N TYR A 32 0.05 6.08 -2.43
CA TYR A 32 -0.46 5.43 -3.63
C TYR A 32 0.20 5.99 -4.89
N MET A 33 0.43 7.30 -4.98
CA MET A 33 1.07 7.92 -6.13
C MET A 33 2.54 7.52 -6.28
N TYR A 34 3.29 7.40 -5.19
CA TYR A 34 4.65 6.87 -5.21
C TYR A 34 4.65 5.45 -5.78
N SER A 35 3.78 4.58 -5.27
CA SER A 35 3.63 3.20 -5.76
C SER A 35 3.24 3.16 -7.25
N ALA A 36 2.34 4.04 -7.69
CA ALA A 36 1.93 4.19 -9.09
C ALA A 36 3.09 4.61 -9.99
N VAL A 37 3.88 5.62 -9.60
CA VAL A 37 5.04 6.09 -10.38
C VAL A 37 6.05 4.96 -10.58
N PHE A 38 6.36 4.21 -9.53
CA PHE A 38 7.31 3.11 -9.60
C PHE A 38 6.80 1.93 -10.45
N CYS A 39 5.50 1.67 -10.45
CA CYS A 39 4.87 0.74 -11.39
C CYS A 39 4.95 1.26 -12.83
N TYR A 40 4.64 2.53 -13.08
CA TYR A 40 4.73 3.14 -14.41
C TYR A 40 6.15 3.05 -14.99
N LEU A 41 7.17 3.35 -14.18
CA LEU A 41 8.58 3.21 -14.57
C LEU A 41 8.92 1.76 -14.90
N ALA A 42 8.47 0.80 -14.08
CA ALA A 42 8.67 -0.63 -14.33
C ALA A 42 7.95 -1.13 -15.60
N ALA A 43 6.77 -0.58 -15.93
CA ALA A 43 6.08 -0.85 -17.19
C ALA A 43 6.91 -0.40 -18.40
N ARG A 44 7.69 0.69 -18.26
CA ARG A 44 8.66 1.18 -19.24
C ARG A 44 10.03 0.48 -19.19
N GLN A 45 10.15 -0.62 -18.45
CA GLN A 45 11.41 -1.38 -18.25
C GLN A 45 12.51 -0.59 -17.53
N LYS A 46 12.15 0.48 -16.81
CA LYS A 46 13.09 1.24 -15.96
C LYS A 46 12.88 0.81 -14.51
N PHE A 47 13.87 0.13 -13.95
CA PHE A 47 13.81 -0.40 -12.59
C PHE A 47 14.78 0.35 -11.67
N TYR A 48 14.29 0.72 -10.49
CA TYR A 48 15.03 1.53 -9.51
C TYR A 48 15.05 0.80 -8.15
N PRO A 49 15.97 -0.17 -7.95
CA PRO A 49 15.98 -1.05 -6.78
C PRO A 49 16.09 -0.29 -5.45
N VAL A 50 16.87 0.79 -5.41
CA VAL A 50 16.98 1.64 -4.21
C VAL A 50 15.64 2.31 -3.88
N GLY A 51 14.94 2.83 -4.88
CA GLY A 51 13.63 3.45 -4.68
C GLY A 51 12.55 2.47 -4.21
N TYR A 52 12.59 1.21 -4.71
CA TYR A 52 11.72 0.17 -4.17
C TYR A 52 12.03 -0.11 -2.69
N GLY A 53 13.32 -0.25 -2.34
CA GLY A 53 13.75 -0.49 -0.97
C GLY A 53 13.35 0.63 0.00
N VAL A 54 13.54 1.89 -0.40
CA VAL A 54 13.12 3.07 0.40
C VAL A 54 11.60 3.07 0.62
N GLY A 55 10.82 2.89 -0.45
CA GLY A 55 9.36 2.86 -0.33
C GLY A 55 8.88 1.73 0.59
N ILE A 56 9.42 0.52 0.42
CA ILE A 56 9.10 -0.63 1.27
C ILE A 56 9.45 -0.36 2.74
N ALA A 57 10.63 0.20 3.02
CA ALA A 57 11.05 0.50 4.39
C ALA A 57 10.12 1.51 5.06
N ILE A 58 9.76 2.58 4.36
CA ILE A 58 8.82 3.59 4.86
C ILE A 58 7.44 2.96 5.11
N TYR A 59 6.92 2.21 4.14
CA TYR A 59 5.59 1.60 4.25
C TYR A 59 5.51 0.55 5.35
N LEU A 60 6.55 -0.26 5.52
CA LEU A 60 6.62 -1.23 6.62
C LEU A 60 6.72 -0.53 7.97
N THR A 61 7.49 0.56 8.08
CA THR A 61 7.58 1.35 9.32
C THR A 61 6.23 1.97 9.67
N TYR A 62 5.50 2.47 8.67
CA TYR A 62 4.16 3.02 8.90
C TYR A 62 3.14 1.92 9.22
N ALA A 63 3.23 0.77 8.55
CA ALA A 63 2.37 -0.38 8.83
C ALA A 63 2.61 -0.93 10.25
N THR A 64 3.86 -1.00 10.73
CA THR A 64 4.14 -1.42 12.10
C THR A 64 3.60 -0.43 13.12
N TYR A 65 3.69 0.89 12.85
CA TYR A 65 3.03 1.89 13.68
C TYR A 65 1.52 1.63 13.79
N LYS A 66 0.83 1.38 12.67
CA LYS A 66 -0.62 1.08 12.64
C LYS A 66 -1.01 -0.23 13.34
N ILE A 67 -0.11 -1.20 13.47
CA ILE A 67 -0.37 -2.43 14.25
C ILE A 67 -0.54 -2.11 15.74
N PHE A 68 0.25 -1.19 16.28
CA PHE A 68 0.29 -0.86 17.71
C PHE A 68 -0.57 0.34 18.11
N ASP A 69 -1.33 0.92 17.17
CA ASP A 69 -2.25 2.01 17.48
C ASP A 69 -3.43 1.50 18.34
N ARG A 70 -4.07 2.41 19.10
CA ARG A 70 -5.15 2.08 20.05
C ARG A 70 -6.36 1.41 19.40
N ASN A 71 -6.63 1.69 18.13
CA ASN A 71 -7.67 1.04 17.32
C ASN A 71 -7.04 0.22 16.17
N GLY A 72 -5.78 -0.19 16.33
CA GLY A 72 -4.99 -0.86 15.31
C GLY A 72 -5.40 -2.33 15.09
N LEU A 73 -4.57 -3.06 14.36
CA LEU A 73 -4.85 -4.44 13.97
C LEU A 73 -5.12 -5.38 15.17
N ILE A 74 -4.39 -5.17 16.27
CA ILE A 74 -4.50 -5.99 17.49
C ILE A 74 -5.84 -5.75 18.16
N ASP A 75 -6.27 -4.48 18.27
CA ASP A 75 -7.54 -4.11 18.87
C ASP A 75 -8.73 -4.63 18.03
N TRP A 76 -8.66 -4.52 16.70
CA TRP A 76 -9.67 -5.12 15.81
C TRP A 76 -9.81 -6.64 15.97
N PHE A 77 -8.69 -7.36 16.17
CA PHE A 77 -8.71 -8.80 16.31
C PHE A 77 -9.15 -9.27 17.70
N GLU A 78 -8.65 -8.62 18.75
CA GLU A 78 -8.87 -9.01 20.14
C GLU A 78 -10.20 -8.49 20.71
N VAL A 79 -10.58 -7.26 20.35
CA VAL A 79 -11.76 -6.57 20.92
C VAL A 79 -12.95 -6.63 19.97
N HIS A 80 -12.71 -6.51 18.66
CA HIS A 80 -13.78 -6.45 17.65
C HIS A 80 -13.98 -7.76 16.87
N HIS A 81 -13.35 -8.86 17.29
CA HIS A 81 -13.55 -10.23 16.77
C HIS A 81 -13.48 -10.35 15.24
N ALA A 82 -12.60 -9.59 14.59
CA ALA A 82 -12.44 -9.58 13.14
C ALA A 82 -13.74 -9.22 12.38
N GLU A 83 -14.45 -8.20 12.86
CA GLU A 83 -15.63 -7.64 12.19
C GLU A 83 -15.36 -7.33 10.71
N SER A 84 -16.37 -7.53 9.85
CA SER A 84 -16.22 -7.43 8.40
C SER A 84 -15.73 -6.04 7.95
N LEU A 85 -14.63 -6.04 7.17
CA LEU A 85 -14.01 -4.83 6.62
C LEU A 85 -14.82 -4.17 5.48
N VAL A 86 -15.92 -4.81 5.06
CA VAL A 86 -16.80 -4.36 3.96
C VAL A 86 -18.03 -3.60 4.52
N GLU A 87 -18.12 -3.43 5.84
CA GLU A 87 -19.22 -2.67 6.44
C GLU A 87 -19.15 -1.18 6.12
N THR A 88 -20.33 -0.55 6.12
CA THR A 88 -20.46 0.88 5.84
C THR A 88 -19.74 1.68 6.92
N MET A 89 -18.88 2.61 6.51
CA MET A 89 -18.25 3.60 7.38
C MET A 89 -19.33 4.41 8.10
N LYS A 90 -19.72 3.95 9.30
CA LYS A 90 -20.30 4.84 10.31
C LYS A 90 -19.13 5.43 11.08
N ALA A 91 -19.23 6.71 11.42
CA ALA A 91 -18.30 7.42 12.31
C ALA A 91 -18.08 6.74 13.68
N GLU A 92 -18.77 5.63 13.95
CA GLU A 92 -18.69 4.82 15.16
C GLU A 92 -17.60 3.72 15.10
N LYS A 93 -16.93 3.46 13.96
CA LYS A 93 -15.99 2.31 13.80
C LYS A 93 -14.60 2.66 13.25
N PRO A 94 -13.79 3.46 13.97
CA PRO A 94 -12.45 3.88 13.52
C PRO A 94 -11.47 2.72 13.27
N TRP A 95 -11.62 1.57 13.92
CA TRP A 95 -10.76 0.39 13.71
C TRP A 95 -10.87 -0.21 12.29
N ILE A 96 -12.02 -0.08 11.61
CA ILE A 96 -12.19 -0.61 10.24
C ILE A 96 -11.33 0.20 9.25
N GLU A 97 -11.24 1.51 9.44
CA GLU A 97 -10.40 2.41 8.63
C GLU A 97 -8.92 2.06 8.80
N GLU A 98 -8.46 1.98 10.05
CA GLU A 98 -7.09 1.63 10.41
C GLU A 98 -6.63 0.30 9.80
N VAL A 99 -7.51 -0.71 9.83
CA VAL A 99 -7.21 -2.03 9.27
C VAL A 99 -7.19 -2.00 7.73
N ARG A 100 -8.13 -1.30 7.09
CA ARG A 100 -8.14 -1.14 5.62
C ARG A 100 -6.87 -0.45 5.12
N GLU A 101 -6.45 0.58 5.83
CA GLU A 101 -5.24 1.33 5.58
C GLU A 101 -3.98 0.49 5.74
N PHE A 102 -3.90 -0.29 6.82
CA PHE A 102 -2.83 -1.27 7.01
C PHE A 102 -2.72 -2.25 5.83
N PHE A 103 -3.85 -2.82 5.38
CA PHE A 103 -3.86 -3.70 4.20
C PHE A 103 -3.46 -2.96 2.91
N GLY A 104 -3.84 -1.69 2.77
CA GLY A 104 -3.39 -0.82 1.68
C GLY A 104 -1.86 -0.71 1.61
N LEU A 105 -1.20 -0.53 2.77
CA LEU A 105 0.27 -0.51 2.86
C LEU A 105 0.87 -1.86 2.48
N LEU A 106 0.29 -2.97 2.94
CA LEU A 106 0.77 -4.32 2.60
C LEU A 106 0.70 -4.57 1.09
N ILE A 107 -0.37 -4.14 0.42
CA ILE A 107 -0.49 -4.23 -1.04
C ILE A 107 0.61 -3.41 -1.71
N CYS A 108 0.86 -2.17 -1.26
CA CYS A 108 1.94 -1.33 -1.80
C CYS A 108 3.31 -2.01 -1.64
N VAL A 109 3.60 -2.55 -0.45
CA VAL A 109 4.85 -3.29 -0.17
C VAL A 109 4.98 -4.51 -1.07
N ALA A 110 3.93 -5.31 -1.23
CA ALA A 110 3.95 -6.51 -2.07
C ALA A 110 4.24 -6.18 -3.54
N VAL A 111 3.63 -5.12 -4.07
CA VAL A 111 3.81 -4.69 -5.46
C VAL A 111 5.21 -4.12 -5.71
N LEU A 112 5.71 -3.26 -4.81
CA LEU A 112 7.08 -2.76 -4.89
C LEU A 112 8.10 -3.90 -4.73
N GLY A 113 7.83 -4.83 -3.80
CA GLY A 113 8.67 -6.01 -3.56
C GLY A 113 8.74 -6.93 -4.78
N ALA A 114 7.62 -7.18 -5.45
CA ALA A 114 7.58 -7.97 -6.70
C ALA A 114 8.44 -7.31 -7.80
N ASN A 115 8.33 -5.99 -7.96
CA ASN A 115 9.17 -5.24 -8.91
C ASN A 115 10.66 -5.27 -8.51
N TRP A 116 10.97 -5.18 -7.22
CA TRP A 116 12.34 -5.26 -6.73
C TRP A 116 12.96 -6.62 -7.00
N VAL A 117 12.29 -7.71 -6.61
CA VAL A 117 12.75 -9.08 -6.87
C VAL A 117 12.96 -9.31 -8.37
N TYR A 118 12.04 -8.83 -9.21
CA TYR A 118 12.20 -8.92 -10.66
C TYR A 118 13.42 -8.15 -11.17
N SER A 119 13.64 -6.92 -10.68
CA SER A 119 14.79 -6.10 -11.07
C SER A 119 16.12 -6.77 -10.71
N VAL A 120 16.21 -7.39 -9.53
CA VAL A 120 17.41 -8.12 -9.09
C VAL A 120 17.64 -9.36 -9.95
N ARG A 121 16.57 -10.10 -10.30
CA ARG A 121 16.66 -11.27 -11.20
C ARG A 121 17.09 -10.88 -12.61
N LEU A 122 16.64 -9.74 -13.14
CA LEU A 122 17.04 -9.23 -14.44
C LEU A 122 18.53 -8.88 -14.47
N LYS A 123 19.02 -8.21 -13.42
CA LYS A 123 20.43 -7.81 -13.31
C LYS A 123 21.40 -9.00 -13.21
N LYS A 124 20.96 -10.13 -12.65
CA LYS A 124 21.76 -11.38 -12.57
C LYS A 124 21.84 -12.13 -13.91
N ARG A 125 21.01 -11.80 -14.89
CA ARG A 125 20.97 -12.47 -16.21
C ARG A 125 21.77 -11.73 -17.29
N LEU A 126 22.23 -10.52 -17.00
CA LEU A 126 23.08 -9.68 -17.85
C LEU A 126 24.53 -9.82 -17.37
#